data_AF-A0A8T3QY69-F1
#
_entry.id   AF-A0A8T3QY69-F1
#
_cell.length_a   1.000
_cell.length_b   1.000
_cell.length_c   1.000
_cell.angle_alpha   90.00
_cell.angle_beta   90.00
_cell.angle_gamma   90.00
#
_symmetry.space_group_name_H-M   'P 1'
#
loop_
_entity.id
_entity.type
_entity.pdbx_description
1 polymer ?
#
loop_
_entity_poly.entity_id
_entity_poly.type
_entity_poly.pdbx_seq_one_letter_code
_entity_poly.pdbx_strand_id
1 'polypeptide(L)'
;MPGPGRNQPCPCGSGRKTKHCCGQTRGPSEDQLARAHVAQLARQATPDLAGLSDRALDHLWESLMDLPSVDYSLLVTLPKLIGPDLQRLRESIEHDDPDWGWDALTAVANQTDTPQQRARLADAIVRLRDQHRINRRQAAYALLDLDSRSTRIIAASLLEAVAVSVGANRTPGGLHIAA
;
A
#
# COMPACT_ATOMS: atom_id res chain seq x y z
N MET A 1 31.09 27.90 10.29
CA MET A 1 32.11 26.84 10.37
C MET A 1 31.43 25.49 10.14
N PRO A 2 31.94 24.61 9.26
CA PRO A 2 31.39 23.26 9.14
C PRO A 2 31.64 22.50 10.45
N GLY A 3 30.63 21.79 10.95
CA GLY A 3 30.73 20.99 12.17
C GLY A 3 31.77 19.86 12.06
N PRO A 4 32.16 19.23 13.17
CA PRO A 4 33.16 18.16 13.18
C PRO A 4 32.75 17.00 12.24
N GLY A 5 33.71 16.50 11.47
CA GLY A 5 33.47 15.47 10.47
C GLY A 5 32.95 14.14 11.06
N ARG A 6 32.25 13.34 10.23
CA ARG A 6 31.57 12.08 10.64
C ARG A 6 32.41 11.12 11.48
N ASN A 7 33.71 11.03 11.21
CA ASN A 7 34.65 10.13 11.90
C ASN A 7 35.42 10.79 13.06
N GLN A 8 35.27 12.09 13.28
CA GLN A 8 35.92 12.81 14.37
C GLN A 8 35.25 12.53 15.72
N PRO A 9 35.96 12.71 16.86
CA PRO A 9 35.38 12.67 18.19
C PRO A 9 34.14 13.57 18.27
N CYS A 10 33.08 13.06 18.88
CA CYS A 10 31.81 13.74 18.97
C CYS A 10 31.93 14.96 19.90
N PRO A 11 31.46 16.15 19.50
CA PRO A 11 31.62 17.37 20.28
C PRO A 11 30.83 17.37 21.61
N CYS A 12 29.96 16.39 21.84
CA CYS A 12 29.25 16.23 23.11
C CYS A 12 30.12 15.67 24.26
N GLY A 13 31.41 15.42 24.03
CA GLY A 13 32.34 14.95 25.07
C GLY A 13 32.30 13.43 25.35
N SER A 14 31.55 12.64 24.56
CA SER A 14 31.42 11.19 24.79
C SER A 14 32.66 10.35 24.42
N GLY A 15 33.66 10.95 23.75
CA GLY A 15 34.82 10.24 23.21
C GLY A 15 34.51 9.31 22.01
N ARG A 16 33.23 9.10 21.66
CA ARG A 16 32.82 8.30 20.51
C ARG A 16 32.94 9.10 19.21
N LYS A 17 33.06 8.42 18.06
CA LYS A 17 32.98 9.07 16.74
C LYS A 17 31.60 9.71 16.55
N THR A 18 31.52 10.87 15.90
CA THR A 18 30.28 11.61 15.64
C THR A 18 29.19 10.73 15.03
N LYS A 19 29.51 9.88 14.05
CA LYS A 19 28.58 8.92 13.42
C LYS A 19 28.01 7.83 14.34
N HIS A 20 28.58 7.63 15.53
CA HIS A 20 28.15 6.63 16.52
C HIS A 20 27.65 7.30 17.81
N CYS A 21 27.39 8.61 17.77
CA CYS A 21 26.94 9.38 18.92
C CYS A 21 25.85 10.38 18.52
N CYS A 22 26.13 11.68 18.52
CA CYS A 22 25.14 12.71 18.19
C CYS A 22 24.84 12.81 16.68
N GLY A 23 25.72 12.31 15.82
CA GLY A 23 25.50 12.23 14.37
C GLY A 23 24.73 10.99 13.93
N GLN A 24 24.23 10.18 14.87
CA GLN A 24 23.24 9.15 14.57
C GLN A 24 21.87 9.81 14.50
N THR A 25 21.13 9.55 13.43
CA THR A 25 19.70 9.86 13.38
C THR A 25 19.01 9.01 14.46
N ARG A 26 18.56 9.65 15.53
CA ARG A 26 17.80 9.03 16.61
C ARG A 26 16.33 9.28 16.32
N GLY A 27 15.57 8.22 16.08
CA GLY A 27 14.15 8.29 15.74
C GLY A 27 13.67 7.01 15.09
N PRO A 28 12.35 6.81 14.98
CA PRO A 28 11.80 5.68 14.23
C PRO A 28 12.23 5.74 12.76
N SER A 29 12.41 4.58 12.13
CA SER A 29 12.64 4.49 10.69
C SER A 29 11.40 4.95 9.91
N GLU A 30 11.57 5.25 8.62
CA GLU A 30 10.43 5.57 7.74
C GLU A 30 9.36 4.48 7.75
N ASP A 31 9.76 3.20 7.73
CA ASP A 31 8.84 2.07 7.85
C ASP A 31 8.05 2.09 9.18
N GLN A 32 8.71 2.44 10.28
CA GLN A 32 8.06 2.53 11.59
C GLN A 32 7.07 3.69 11.62
N LEU A 33 7.41 4.82 11.02
CA LEU A 33 6.51 5.96 10.86
C LEU A 33 5.31 5.62 9.96
N ALA A 34 5.54 4.94 8.84
CA ALA A 34 4.49 4.52 7.92
C ALA A 34 3.50 3.55 8.59
N ARG A 35 3.99 2.57 9.33
CA ARG A 35 3.13 1.68 10.14
C ARG A 35 2.33 2.45 11.19
N ALA A 36 2.98 3.35 11.93
CA ALA A 36 2.31 4.13 12.95
C ALA A 36 1.19 5.02 12.38
N HIS A 37 1.43 5.57 11.18
CA HIS A 37 0.46 6.38 10.45
C HIS A 37 -0.78 5.56 10.04
N VAL A 38 -0.59 4.41 9.39
CA VAL A 38 -1.71 3.51 9.02
C VAL A 38 -2.50 3.09 10.26
N ALA A 39 -1.80 2.69 11.33
CA ALA A 39 -2.45 2.29 12.59
C ALA A 39 -3.26 3.43 13.22
N GLN A 40 -2.78 4.68 13.11
CA GLN A 40 -3.52 5.84 13.58
C GLN A 40 -4.80 6.06 12.76
N LEU A 41 -4.71 6.02 11.43
CA LEU A 41 -5.86 6.17 10.55
C LEU A 41 -6.91 5.06 10.77
N ALA A 42 -6.46 3.81 10.92
CA ALA A 42 -7.34 2.68 11.21
C ALA A 42 -8.08 2.86 12.55
N ARG A 43 -7.37 3.24 13.62
CA ARG A 43 -8.01 3.53 14.93
C ARG A 43 -9.02 4.66 14.86
N GLN A 44 -8.75 5.71 14.08
CA GLN A 44 -9.69 6.82 13.90
C GLN A 44 -10.93 6.41 13.13
N ALA A 45 -10.82 5.41 12.24
CA ALA A 45 -11.92 4.93 11.42
C ALA A 45 -12.75 3.82 12.07
N THR A 46 -12.24 3.14 13.12
CA THR A 46 -12.96 2.08 13.84
C THR A 46 -14.40 2.43 14.23
N PRO A 47 -14.73 3.64 14.71
CA PRO A 47 -16.11 3.99 15.07
C PRO A 47 -17.11 3.90 13.92
N ASP A 48 -16.67 4.09 12.67
CA ASP A 48 -17.56 4.03 11.50
C ASP A 48 -18.09 2.60 11.23
N LEU A 49 -17.47 1.58 11.82
CA LEU A 49 -17.88 0.17 11.73
C LEU A 49 -18.68 -0.31 12.95
N ALA A 50 -18.89 0.55 13.94
CA ALA A 50 -19.63 0.18 15.14
C ALA A 50 -21.07 -0.22 14.80
N GLY A 51 -21.54 -1.33 15.39
CA GLY A 51 -22.91 -1.82 15.22
C GLY A 51 -23.21 -2.49 13.87
N LEU A 52 -22.19 -2.73 13.03
CA LEU A 52 -22.36 -3.58 11.85
C LEU A 52 -22.58 -5.04 12.26
N SER A 53 -23.47 -5.71 11.53
CA SER A 53 -23.61 -7.17 11.61
C SER A 53 -22.49 -7.86 10.83
N ASP A 54 -22.26 -9.14 11.12
CA ASP A 54 -21.29 -9.95 10.38
C ASP A 54 -21.57 -9.94 8.87
N ARG A 55 -22.84 -10.07 8.46
CA ARG A 55 -23.24 -9.96 7.04
C ARG A 55 -22.85 -8.61 6.41
N ALA A 56 -22.95 -7.51 7.15
CA ALA A 56 -22.56 -6.20 6.65
C ALA A 56 -21.03 -6.09 6.52
N LEU A 57 -20.27 -6.74 7.42
CA LEU A 57 -18.82 -6.84 7.30
C LEU A 57 -18.41 -7.72 6.11
N ASP A 58 -19.11 -8.82 5.85
CA ASP A 58 -18.89 -9.69 4.69
C ASP A 58 -19.08 -8.92 3.38
N HIS A 59 -20.13 -8.10 3.27
CA HIS A 59 -20.32 -7.24 2.09
C HIS A 59 -19.22 -6.20 1.91
N LEU A 60 -18.70 -5.62 3.01
CA LEU A 60 -17.55 -4.72 2.93
C LEU A 60 -16.30 -5.48 2.45
N TRP A 61 -16.10 -6.70 2.93
CA TRP A 61 -15.00 -7.58 2.55
C TRP A 61 -15.05 -7.99 1.07
N GLU A 62 -16.24 -8.28 0.53
CA GLU A 62 -16.46 -8.54 -0.89
C GLU A 62 -16.12 -7.29 -1.71
N SER A 63 -16.68 -6.13 -1.33
CA SER A 63 -16.49 -4.87 -2.06
C SER A 63 -15.06 -4.34 -2.10
N LEU A 64 -14.17 -4.86 -1.25
CA LEU A 64 -12.77 -4.44 -1.17
C LEU A 64 -12.01 -4.77 -2.46
N MET A 65 -12.39 -5.85 -3.16
CA MET A 65 -11.75 -6.26 -4.41
C MET A 65 -11.99 -5.25 -5.54
N ASP A 66 -13.15 -4.61 -5.55
CA ASP A 66 -13.54 -3.65 -6.60
C ASP A 66 -13.04 -2.23 -6.29
N LEU A 67 -12.69 -1.96 -5.03
CA LEU A 67 -12.31 -0.62 -4.56
C LEU A 67 -11.19 0.03 -5.41
N PRO A 68 -10.11 -0.68 -5.82
CA PRO A 68 -9.03 -0.08 -6.61
C PRO A 68 -9.47 0.44 -7.99
N SER A 69 -10.54 -0.09 -8.57
CA SER A 69 -11.08 0.39 -9.86
C SER A 69 -11.67 1.81 -9.76
N VAL A 70 -11.98 2.28 -8.54
CA VAL A 70 -12.58 3.60 -8.31
C VAL A 70 -11.63 4.73 -8.68
N ASP A 71 -10.32 4.59 -8.44
CA ASP A 71 -9.34 5.65 -8.70
C ASP A 71 -7.90 5.14 -8.84
N TYR A 72 -7.12 5.75 -9.74
CA TYR A 72 -5.74 5.35 -10.01
C TYR A 72 -4.82 5.45 -8.78
N SER A 73 -5.16 6.32 -7.82
CA SER A 73 -4.37 6.48 -6.60
C SER A 73 -4.50 5.30 -5.63
N LEU A 74 -5.43 4.39 -5.89
CA LEU A 74 -5.54 3.12 -5.18
C LEU A 74 -4.75 2.00 -5.86
N LEU A 75 -4.00 2.27 -6.92
CA LEU A 75 -3.15 1.28 -7.59
C LEU A 75 -1.76 1.23 -6.94
N VAL A 76 -1.24 0.02 -6.76
CA VAL A 76 0.12 -0.14 -6.27
C VAL A 76 1.12 0.22 -7.36
N THR A 77 2.31 0.66 -6.93
CA THR A 77 3.42 0.81 -7.86
C THR A 77 3.96 -0.56 -8.21
N LEU A 78 3.84 -0.97 -9.48
CA LEU A 78 4.40 -2.22 -9.96
C LEU A 78 5.94 -2.24 -9.80
N PRO A 79 6.54 -3.42 -9.57
CA PRO A 79 7.99 -3.56 -9.58
C PRO A 79 8.61 -3.03 -10.89
N LYS A 80 9.74 -2.32 -10.77
CA LYS A 80 10.41 -1.70 -11.93
C LYS A 80 10.98 -2.71 -12.93
N LEU A 81 11.32 -3.91 -12.46
CA LEU A 81 11.85 -4.98 -13.29
C LEU A 81 10.77 -6.04 -13.45
N ILE A 82 10.49 -6.41 -14.70
CA ILE A 82 9.55 -7.50 -15.01
C ILE A 82 10.28 -8.82 -14.79
N GLY A 83 10.09 -9.38 -13.59
CA GLY A 83 10.51 -10.74 -13.26
C GLY A 83 9.51 -11.79 -13.79
N PRO A 84 9.84 -13.08 -13.66
CA PRO A 84 8.99 -14.17 -14.18
C PRO A 84 7.61 -14.21 -13.52
N ASP A 85 7.49 -13.87 -12.23
CA ASP A 85 6.19 -13.83 -11.55
C ASP A 85 5.32 -12.69 -12.09
N LEU A 86 5.88 -11.48 -12.26
CA LEU A 86 5.11 -10.36 -12.81
C LEU A 86 4.69 -10.65 -14.26
N GLN A 87 5.56 -11.29 -15.05
CA GLN A 87 5.21 -11.69 -16.41
C GLN A 87 4.08 -12.74 -16.44
N ARG A 88 4.16 -13.77 -15.61
CA ARG A 88 3.07 -14.77 -15.48
C ARG A 88 1.74 -14.14 -15.07
N LEU A 89 1.79 -13.21 -14.11
CA LEU A 89 0.58 -12.51 -13.67
C LEU A 89 -0.03 -11.65 -14.80
N ARG A 90 0.81 -10.99 -15.60
CA ARG A 90 0.36 -10.23 -16.78
C ARG A 90 -0.32 -11.15 -17.81
N GLU A 91 0.32 -12.27 -18.14
CA GLU A 91 -0.22 -13.25 -19.09
C GLU A 91 -1.54 -13.85 -18.60
N SER A 92 -1.64 -14.22 -17.33
CA SER A 92 -2.87 -14.73 -16.71
C SER A 92 -4.04 -13.73 -16.86
N ILE A 93 -3.79 -12.43 -16.60
CA ILE A 93 -4.82 -11.40 -16.74
C ILE A 93 -5.15 -11.11 -18.21
N GLU A 94 -4.15 -11.10 -19.09
CA GLU A 94 -4.35 -10.87 -20.53
C GLU A 94 -5.19 -11.97 -21.19
N HIS A 95 -5.05 -13.22 -20.73
CA HIS A 95 -5.77 -14.37 -21.25
C HIS A 95 -7.03 -14.75 -20.45
N ASP A 96 -7.36 -14.00 -19.39
CA ASP A 96 -8.46 -14.30 -18.45
C ASP A 96 -8.37 -15.73 -17.88
N ASP A 97 -7.14 -16.19 -17.59
CA ASP A 97 -6.85 -17.52 -17.03
C ASP A 97 -6.33 -17.39 -15.58
N PRO A 98 -7.21 -17.48 -14.57
CA PRO A 98 -6.85 -17.27 -13.17
C PRO A 98 -6.01 -18.41 -12.58
N ASP A 99 -6.07 -19.62 -13.14
CA ASP A 99 -5.41 -20.80 -12.56
C ASP A 99 -3.88 -20.68 -12.61
N TRP A 100 -3.35 -19.93 -13.59
CA TRP A 100 -1.92 -19.75 -13.80
C TRP A 100 -1.35 -18.56 -13.01
N GLY A 101 -2.22 -17.75 -12.40
CA GLY A 101 -1.87 -16.45 -11.82
C GLY A 101 -1.69 -16.42 -10.30
N TRP A 102 -2.22 -17.38 -9.53
CA TRP A 102 -2.29 -17.26 -8.05
C TRP A 102 -0.94 -17.24 -7.34
N ASP A 103 -0.03 -18.14 -7.69
CA ASP A 103 1.32 -18.18 -7.10
C ASP A 103 2.11 -16.93 -7.50
N ALA A 104 1.96 -16.49 -8.74
CA ALA A 104 2.56 -15.26 -9.27
C ALA A 104 2.03 -14.01 -8.54
N LEU A 105 0.71 -13.92 -8.34
CA LEU A 105 0.06 -12.86 -7.58
C LEU A 105 0.63 -12.78 -6.16
N THR A 106 0.73 -13.93 -5.48
CA THR A 106 1.27 -13.99 -4.11
C THR A 106 2.72 -13.51 -4.07
N ALA A 107 3.56 -13.97 -5.00
CA ALA A 107 4.97 -13.59 -5.07
C ALA A 107 5.15 -12.09 -5.33
N VAL A 108 4.38 -11.50 -6.26
CA VAL A 108 4.46 -10.07 -6.59
C VAL A 108 3.84 -9.20 -5.48
N ALA A 109 2.74 -9.66 -4.87
CA ALA A 109 2.12 -8.97 -3.74
C ALA A 109 3.11 -8.85 -2.58
N ASN A 110 3.82 -9.92 -2.23
CA ASN A 110 4.83 -9.90 -1.17
C ASN A 110 6.00 -8.94 -1.44
N GLN A 111 6.39 -8.76 -2.71
CA GLN A 111 7.41 -7.79 -3.08
C GLN A 111 6.92 -6.34 -2.99
N THR A 112 5.62 -6.14 -3.21
CA THR A 112 4.97 -4.82 -3.28
C THR A 112 4.44 -4.36 -1.92
N ASP A 113 4.12 -5.31 -1.03
CA ASP A 113 3.54 -5.07 0.28
C ASP A 113 4.57 -4.52 1.27
N THR A 114 4.79 -3.21 1.20
CA THR A 114 5.70 -2.48 2.08
C THR A 114 4.92 -1.51 2.97
N PRO A 115 5.44 -1.15 4.16
CA PRO A 115 4.83 -0.13 5.02
C PRO A 115 4.51 1.18 4.30
N GLN A 116 5.42 1.64 3.45
CA GLN A 116 5.27 2.84 2.65
C GLN A 116 4.15 2.70 1.63
N GLN A 117 4.05 1.55 0.98
CA GLN A 117 2.99 1.29 0.00
C GLN A 117 1.62 1.25 0.68
N ARG A 118 1.51 0.60 1.84
CA ARG A 118 0.30 0.61 2.66
C ARG A 118 -0.08 2.02 3.12
N ALA A 119 0.89 2.83 3.57
CA ALA A 119 0.63 4.21 3.96
C ALA A 119 0.12 5.08 2.79
N ARG A 120 0.69 4.91 1.59
CA ARG A 120 0.21 5.62 0.38
C ARG A 120 -1.23 5.27 0.04
N LEU A 121 -1.59 3.99 0.11
CA LEU A 121 -2.97 3.56 -0.11
C LEU A 121 -3.90 4.11 0.98
N ALA A 122 -3.48 4.12 2.24
CA ALA A 122 -4.26 4.70 3.34
C ALA A 122 -4.55 6.19 3.10
N ASP A 123 -3.55 6.97 2.68
CA ASP A 123 -3.73 8.39 2.33
C ASP A 123 -4.70 8.57 1.14
N ALA A 124 -4.61 7.70 0.13
CA ALA A 124 -5.53 7.71 -1.00
C ALA A 124 -6.98 7.39 -0.58
N ILE A 125 -7.18 6.38 0.28
CA ILE A 125 -8.48 6.01 0.84
C ILE A 125 -9.09 7.19 1.62
N VAL A 126 -8.31 7.83 2.51
CA VAL A 126 -8.75 9.00 3.26
C VAL A 126 -9.18 10.13 2.31
N ARG A 127 -8.34 10.44 1.31
CA ARG A 127 -8.66 11.47 0.31
C ARG A 127 -9.95 11.17 -0.45
N LEU A 128 -10.15 9.93 -0.91
CA LEU A 128 -11.34 9.54 -1.67
C LEU A 128 -12.61 9.56 -0.81
N ARG A 129 -12.50 9.18 0.47
CA ARG A 129 -13.59 9.29 1.44
C ARG A 129 -13.98 10.75 1.64
N ASP A 130 -13.01 11.63 1.83
CA ASP A 130 -13.23 13.05 2.07
C ASP A 130 -13.81 13.76 0.83
N GLN A 131 -13.54 13.21 -0.36
CA GLN A 131 -14.16 13.60 -1.64
C GLN A 131 -15.52 12.93 -1.91
N HIS A 132 -16.04 12.12 -0.97
CA HIS A 132 -17.27 11.35 -1.12
C HIS A 132 -17.30 10.36 -2.29
N ARG A 133 -16.13 9.96 -2.81
CA ARG A 133 -16.02 8.96 -3.89
C ARG A 133 -16.17 7.54 -3.38
N ILE A 134 -15.87 7.32 -2.10
CA ILE A 134 -16.11 6.07 -1.39
C ILE A 134 -16.80 6.39 -0.07
N ASN A 135 -17.64 5.47 0.42
CA ASN A 135 -18.37 5.71 1.66
C ASN A 135 -17.48 5.49 2.90
N ARG A 136 -17.89 6.05 4.05
CA ARG A 136 -17.10 5.98 5.30
C ARG A 136 -16.82 4.56 5.77
N ARG A 137 -17.78 3.64 5.62
CA ARG A 137 -17.64 2.24 6.05
C ARG A 137 -16.66 1.46 5.17
N GLN A 138 -16.72 1.65 3.86
CA GLN A 138 -15.74 1.09 2.91
C GLN A 138 -14.34 1.61 3.22
N ALA A 139 -14.20 2.93 3.42
CA ALA A 139 -12.92 3.53 3.78
C ALA A 139 -12.39 2.98 5.12
N ALA A 140 -13.24 2.88 6.14
CA ALA A 140 -12.86 2.36 7.45
C ALA A 140 -12.42 0.89 7.40
N TYR A 141 -13.15 0.06 6.67
CA TYR A 141 -12.79 -1.35 6.49
C TYR A 141 -11.47 -1.51 5.74
N ALA A 142 -11.26 -0.73 4.66
CA ALA A 142 -9.99 -0.75 3.92
C ALA A 142 -8.80 -0.28 4.75
N LEU A 143 -8.97 0.72 5.62
CA LEU A 143 -7.92 1.17 6.55
C LEU A 143 -7.58 0.08 7.60
N LEU A 144 -8.57 -0.66 8.09
CA LEU A 144 -8.33 -1.80 8.99
C LEU A 144 -7.64 -2.96 8.26
N ASP A 145 -8.00 -3.25 7.01
CA ASP A 145 -7.32 -4.25 6.20
C ASP A 145 -5.82 -3.92 6.09
N LEU A 146 -5.49 -2.66 5.77
CA LEU A 146 -4.12 -2.14 5.68
C LEU A 146 -3.34 -2.19 7.00
N ASP A 147 -3.98 -2.00 8.15
CA ASP A 147 -3.34 -2.10 9.47
C ASP A 147 -3.16 -3.56 9.94
N SER A 148 -3.95 -4.48 9.38
CA SER A 148 -3.91 -5.90 9.74
C SER A 148 -2.82 -6.69 9.00
N ARG A 149 -2.74 -8.00 9.24
CA ARG A 149 -1.88 -8.91 8.44
C ARG A 149 -2.49 -9.29 7.10
N SER A 150 -3.72 -8.86 6.82
CA SER A 150 -4.35 -9.08 5.52
C SER A 150 -3.56 -8.40 4.41
N THR A 151 -3.62 -8.99 3.22
CA THR A 151 -3.03 -8.46 1.98
C THR A 151 -4.11 -8.21 0.94
N ARG A 152 -5.40 -8.25 1.31
CA ARG A 152 -6.51 -8.26 0.35
C ARG A 152 -6.59 -6.99 -0.48
N ILE A 153 -6.55 -5.81 0.15
CA ILE A 153 -6.53 -4.54 -0.60
C ILE A 153 -5.26 -4.40 -1.45
N ILE A 154 -4.12 -4.93 -0.99
CA ILE A 154 -2.86 -4.91 -1.74
C ILE A 154 -2.97 -5.81 -2.98
N ALA A 155 -3.51 -7.01 -2.82
CA ALA A 155 -3.72 -7.95 -3.92
C ALA A 155 -4.74 -7.41 -4.93
N ALA A 156 -5.86 -6.85 -4.47
CA ALA A 156 -6.84 -6.19 -5.33
C ALA A 156 -6.20 -5.02 -6.11
N SER A 157 -5.44 -4.18 -5.41
CA SER A 157 -4.74 -3.03 -5.99
C SER A 157 -3.69 -3.46 -7.01
N LEU A 158 -2.99 -4.58 -6.76
CA LEU A 158 -2.03 -5.16 -7.67
C LEU A 158 -2.70 -5.75 -8.92
N LEU A 159 -3.78 -6.50 -8.76
CA LEU A 159 -4.55 -7.05 -9.87
C LEU A 159 -5.02 -5.93 -10.80
N GLU A 160 -5.62 -4.88 -10.24
CA GLU A 160 -6.07 -3.72 -11.02
C GLU A 160 -4.89 -2.99 -11.68
N ALA A 161 -3.77 -2.80 -10.97
CA ALA A 161 -2.58 -2.17 -11.53
C ALA A 161 -2.02 -2.95 -12.73
N VAL A 162 -1.98 -4.29 -12.63
CA VAL A 162 -1.53 -5.15 -13.73
C VAL A 162 -2.54 -5.13 -14.88
N ALA A 163 -3.85 -5.26 -14.60
CA ALA A 163 -4.91 -5.20 -15.61
C ALA A 163 -4.88 -3.90 -16.42
N VAL A 164 -4.67 -2.76 -15.75
CA VAL A 164 -4.47 -1.47 -16.40
C VAL A 164 -3.18 -1.44 -17.22
N SER A 165 -2.09 -2.04 -16.73
CA SER A 165 -0.80 -2.06 -17.42
C SER A 165 -0.78 -2.89 -18.71
N VAL A 166 -1.59 -3.95 -18.78
CA VAL A 166 -1.74 -4.79 -19.99
C VAL A 166 -2.91 -4.33 -20.87
N GLY A 167 -3.60 -3.25 -20.48
CA GLY A 167 -4.72 -2.69 -21.23
C GLY A 167 -6.04 -3.48 -21.13
N ALA A 168 -6.09 -4.54 -20.31
CA ALA A 168 -7.29 -5.32 -20.04
C ALA A 168 -8.38 -4.48 -19.36
N ASN A 169 -7.98 -3.61 -18.43
CA ASN A 169 -8.86 -2.58 -17.86
C ASN A 169 -8.49 -1.20 -18.39
N ARG A 170 -9.50 -0.35 -18.52
CA ARG A 170 -9.29 1.08 -18.77
C ARG A 170 -8.78 1.73 -17.49
N THR A 171 -7.94 2.74 -17.63
CA THR A 171 -7.70 3.66 -16.52
C THR A 171 -9.04 4.26 -16.07
N PRO A 172 -9.20 4.67 -14.79
CA PRO A 172 -10.41 5.34 -14.32
C PRO A 172 -10.78 6.63 -15.09
N GLY A 173 -9.85 7.17 -15.90
CA GLY A 173 -10.08 8.26 -16.86
C GLY A 173 -10.53 7.82 -18.26
N GLY A 174 -10.78 6.52 -18.49
CA GLY A 174 -11.27 5.95 -19.75
C GLY A 174 -10.18 5.67 -20.81
N LEU A 175 -8.90 5.88 -20.51
CA LEU A 175 -7.79 5.65 -21.44
C LEU A 175 -7.25 4.22 -21.30
N HIS A 176 -7.07 3.52 -22.42
CA HIS A 176 -6.26 2.30 -22.47
C HIS A 176 -4.78 2.68 -22.46
N ILE A 177 -3.97 2.05 -21.62
CA ILE A 177 -2.52 2.12 -21.74
C ILE A 177 -2.14 1.20 -22.90
N ALA A 178 -1.57 1.75 -23.97
CA ALA A 178 -1.03 0.94 -25.05
C ALA A 178 0.14 0.12 -24.50
N ALA A 179 0.08 -1.20 -24.69
CA ALA A 179 1.12 -2.16 -24.30
C ALA A 179 2.44 -1.90 -25.04
#